data_AF-A0A511JCJ2-F1
#
_entry.id   AF-A0A511JCJ2-F1
#
_cell.length_a   1.000
_cell.length_b   1.000
_cell.length_c   1.000
_cell.angle_alpha   90.00
_cell.angle_beta   90.00
_cell.angle_gamma   90.00
#
_symmetry.space_group_name_H-M   'P 1'
#
loop_
_entity.id
_entity.type
_entity.pdbx_description
1 polymer ?
#
loop_
_entity_poly.entity_id
_entity_poly.type
_entity_poly.pdbx_seq_one_letter_code
_entity_poly.pdbx_strand_id
1 'polypeptide(L)'
;MSTAAPDETAAAAAPPGDAVSRPDGPARVARTPWPWWDARGWPWWVQSLAVFVAARAFGAVLLLVAAAAQGANPWAPPHPTYWQITGLFWDSGWYHRIATEGYPTELPIGPDGDVQQNAWAFFPLYPLLVRGVMTLTTLPWEVAAPLTSLVLAAAAMPVVHRAVTFGAPRAVAARPGLPLATVALVCAFPTAVVLQVAYTEALALLLVAAALLLLVRRRYLGASAVLIALGLTRAVALPMLVVVLVHAAYRWREARRDGTALPRRDLVGLGVLTAAAAASGVLWPAICGLVTGDPQAYLRTQEAWRGVREVTPFGSWGYVSRFWFGDTAPWVLLASFAFVVALLVVPAAWRLGPELHAWPAAYLLYLAAAVEPGSSLARFLLLAFPLGAVAAGVVTRPAAARRAWFGGVLTLMLVLQAVWVWQIWRLRPGSGWPP
;
A
#
# COMPACT_ATOMS: atom_id res chain seq x y z
N MET A 1 30.07 -52.40 86.18
CA MET A 1 29.05 -51.35 85.99
C MET A 1 29.26 -50.78 84.60
N SER A 2 28.57 -51.34 83.61
CA SER A 2 27.33 -50.80 83.01
C SER A 2 27.65 -49.88 81.82
N THR A 3 27.51 -50.43 80.60
CA THR A 3 26.59 -49.98 79.51
C THR A 3 27.14 -48.82 78.65
N ALA A 4 27.15 -48.80 77.31
CA ALA A 4 26.42 -49.55 76.30
C ALA A 4 27.19 -49.60 74.94
N ALA A 5 26.84 -50.58 74.11
CA ALA A 5 27.36 -50.93 72.78
C ALA A 5 26.50 -50.28 71.64
N PRO A 6 26.50 -50.77 70.38
CA PRO A 6 27.56 -50.77 69.36
C PRO A 6 27.06 -50.17 68.01
N ASP A 7 27.91 -50.04 66.98
CA ASP A 7 27.70 -50.78 65.71
C ASP A 7 28.75 -50.49 64.64
N GLU A 8 29.15 -51.58 63.98
CA GLU A 8 30.08 -51.72 62.87
C GLU A 8 29.52 -51.12 61.56
N THR A 9 30.41 -50.74 60.64
CA THR A 9 30.23 -51.00 59.20
C THR A 9 31.55 -50.81 58.46
N ALA A 10 32.15 -51.94 58.10
CA ALA A 10 33.06 -52.04 56.98
C ALA A 10 32.27 -51.98 55.66
N ALA A 11 32.81 -51.31 54.62
CA ALA A 11 32.91 -51.87 53.26
C ALA A 11 33.26 -50.83 52.18
N ALA A 12 34.19 -51.27 51.32
CA ALA A 12 34.17 -51.19 49.87
C ALA A 12 34.56 -49.89 49.14
N ALA A 13 35.61 -50.06 48.34
CA ALA A 13 36.11 -49.22 47.27
C ALA A 13 35.04 -48.79 46.26
N ALA A 14 35.13 -47.53 45.83
CA ALA A 14 34.38 -46.98 44.69
C ALA A 14 35.17 -47.17 43.37
N PRO A 15 34.48 -47.43 42.24
CA PRO A 15 35.11 -47.76 40.95
C PRO A 15 35.57 -46.50 40.19
N PRO A 16 36.48 -46.64 39.19
CA PRO A 16 36.88 -45.52 38.34
C PRO A 16 35.71 -45.11 37.43
N GLY A 17 35.26 -43.87 37.57
CA GLY A 17 34.20 -43.29 36.75
C GLY A 17 34.65 -43.01 35.32
N ASP A 18 33.85 -43.49 34.37
CA ASP A 18 33.98 -43.28 32.93
C ASP A 18 34.15 -41.81 32.55
N ALA A 19 35.21 -41.52 31.80
CA ALA A 19 35.39 -40.26 31.11
C ALA A 19 34.40 -40.17 29.93
N VAL A 20 33.18 -39.70 30.22
CA VAL A 20 32.22 -39.31 29.18
C VAL A 20 32.74 -38.02 28.53
N SER A 21 33.35 -38.18 27.35
CA SER A 21 33.65 -37.09 26.43
C SER A 21 32.36 -36.32 26.12
N ARG A 22 32.27 -35.08 26.58
CA ARG A 22 31.20 -34.15 26.19
C ARG A 22 31.28 -33.94 24.67
N PRO A 23 30.18 -34.10 23.90
CA PRO A 23 30.20 -33.78 22.49
C PRO A 23 30.43 -32.27 22.35
N ASP A 24 31.41 -31.90 21.54
CA ASP A 24 31.71 -30.54 21.13
C ASP A 24 30.41 -29.84 20.72
N GLY A 25 30.14 -28.69 21.36
CA GLY A 25 29.01 -27.84 21.00
C GLY A 25 29.07 -27.47 19.51
N PRO A 26 27.92 -27.25 18.85
CA PRO A 26 27.88 -27.01 17.42
C PRO A 26 28.83 -25.85 17.06
N ALA A 27 29.85 -26.17 16.27
CA ALA A 27 30.80 -25.22 15.73
C ALA A 27 30.02 -24.02 15.17
N ARG A 28 30.16 -22.85 15.80
CA ARG A 28 29.67 -21.59 15.23
C ARG A 28 30.38 -21.42 13.90
N VAL A 29 29.70 -21.78 12.81
CA VAL A 29 30.15 -21.47 11.46
C VAL A 29 30.30 -19.95 11.41
N ALA A 30 31.54 -19.47 11.48
CA ALA A 30 31.87 -18.07 11.32
C ALA A 30 31.41 -17.67 9.92
N ARG A 31 30.27 -16.99 9.83
CA ARG A 31 29.82 -16.38 8.59
C ARG A 31 30.86 -15.33 8.23
N THR A 32 31.66 -15.60 7.19
CA THR A 32 32.52 -14.59 6.59
C THR A 32 31.68 -13.34 6.31
N PRO A 33 32.05 -12.17 6.84
CA PRO A 33 31.30 -10.95 6.59
C PRO A 33 31.28 -10.72 5.09
N TRP A 34 30.08 -10.52 4.55
CA TRP A 34 29.93 -10.16 3.14
C TRP A 34 30.70 -8.86 2.89
N PRO A 35 31.42 -8.75 1.76
CA PRO A 35 32.02 -7.49 1.38
C PRO A 35 30.98 -6.38 1.31
N TRP A 36 31.35 -5.14 1.62
CA TRP A 36 30.42 -4.01 1.66
C TRP A 36 29.74 -3.74 0.31
N TRP A 37 30.33 -4.18 -0.81
CA TRP A 37 29.74 -4.10 -2.15
C TRP A 37 28.73 -5.20 -2.48
N ASP A 38 28.66 -6.29 -1.68
CA ASP A 38 27.67 -7.34 -1.90
C ASP A 38 26.35 -6.97 -1.21
N ALA A 39 25.39 -6.52 -2.02
CA ALA A 39 24.07 -6.11 -1.56
C ALA A 39 23.34 -7.22 -0.77
N ARG A 40 23.69 -8.51 -0.95
CA ARG A 40 23.11 -9.63 -0.19
C ARG A 40 23.43 -9.57 1.31
N GLY A 41 24.52 -8.91 1.68
CA GLY A 41 24.94 -8.72 3.07
C GLY A 41 24.31 -7.50 3.75
N TRP A 42 23.69 -6.59 2.99
CA TRP A 42 23.13 -5.36 3.55
C TRP A 42 21.92 -5.62 4.47
N PRO A 43 21.67 -4.75 5.45
CA PRO A 43 20.43 -4.80 6.21
C PRO A 43 19.22 -4.71 5.27
N TRP A 44 18.17 -5.48 5.57
CA TRP A 44 16.96 -5.59 4.74
C TRP A 44 16.32 -4.22 4.40
N TRP A 45 16.44 -3.23 5.29
CA TRP A 45 15.90 -1.90 5.07
C TRP A 45 16.75 -1.12 4.05
N VAL A 46 18.08 -1.27 4.09
CA VAL A 46 18.99 -0.71 3.07
C VAL A 46 18.70 -1.34 1.71
N GLN A 47 18.50 -2.67 1.65
CA GLN A 47 18.12 -3.34 0.40
C GLN A 47 16.79 -2.79 -0.15
N SER A 48 15.80 -2.61 0.71
CA SER A 48 14.49 -2.06 0.33
C SER A 48 14.60 -0.63 -0.22
N LEU A 49 15.43 0.21 0.41
CA LEU A 49 15.69 1.57 -0.04
C LEU A 49 16.55 1.62 -1.32
N ALA A 50 17.50 0.72 -1.48
CA ALA A 50 18.31 0.64 -2.71
C ALA A 50 17.43 0.25 -3.91
N VAL A 51 16.53 -0.73 -3.75
CA VAL A 51 15.53 -1.08 -4.77
C VAL A 51 14.64 0.11 -5.09
N PHE A 52 14.18 0.83 -4.06
CA PHE A 52 13.39 2.05 -4.24
C PHE A 52 14.12 3.11 -5.06
N VAL A 53 15.35 3.46 -4.67
CA VAL A 53 16.15 4.49 -5.35
C VAL A 53 16.38 4.11 -6.82
N ALA A 54 16.75 2.86 -7.10
CA ALA A 54 16.94 2.38 -8.47
C ALA A 54 15.65 2.49 -9.31
N ALA A 55 14.51 2.08 -8.75
CA ALA A 55 13.22 2.15 -9.45
C ALA A 55 12.70 3.59 -9.63
N ARG A 56 12.96 4.49 -8.66
CA ARG A 56 12.65 5.92 -8.79
C ARG A 56 13.54 6.59 -9.83
N ALA A 57 14.83 6.25 -9.88
CA ALA A 57 15.72 6.75 -10.94
C ALA A 57 15.22 6.32 -12.33
N PHE A 58 14.84 5.05 -12.50
CA PHE A 58 14.19 4.58 -13.74
C PHE A 58 12.91 5.37 -14.07
N GLY A 59 12.01 5.52 -13.10
CA GLY A 59 10.79 6.31 -13.27
C GLY A 59 11.06 7.79 -13.59
N ALA A 60 12.09 8.38 -13.01
CA ALA A 60 12.49 9.76 -13.27
C ALA A 60 13.02 9.93 -14.70
N VAL A 61 13.80 8.97 -15.21
CA VAL A 61 14.20 8.95 -16.62
C VAL A 61 12.98 8.87 -17.54
N LEU A 62 12.01 7.99 -17.24
CA LEU A 62 10.78 7.90 -18.03
C LEU A 62 9.99 9.21 -18.05
N LEU A 63 9.84 9.87 -16.90
CA LEU A 63 9.15 11.17 -16.81
C LEU A 63 9.93 12.27 -17.53
N LEU A 64 11.27 12.28 -17.46
CA LEU A 64 12.11 13.22 -18.21
C LEU A 64 11.99 13.02 -19.72
N VAL A 65 11.91 11.77 -20.19
CA VAL A 65 11.65 11.46 -21.61
C VAL A 65 10.27 11.94 -22.03
N ALA A 66 9.24 11.70 -21.21
CA ALA A 66 7.88 12.19 -21.48
C ALA A 66 7.84 13.73 -21.50
N ALA A 67 8.50 14.37 -20.53
CA ALA A 67 8.63 15.82 -20.44
C ALA A 67 9.36 16.41 -21.65
N ALA A 68 10.46 15.80 -22.09
CA ALA A 68 11.16 16.23 -23.30
C ALA A 68 10.30 16.12 -24.57
N ALA A 69 9.31 15.24 -24.60
CA ALA A 69 8.37 15.10 -25.71
C ALA A 69 7.05 15.89 -25.52
N GLN A 70 6.89 16.61 -24.41
CA GLN A 70 5.65 17.28 -24.05
C GLN A 70 5.57 18.69 -24.67
N GLY A 71 4.51 18.96 -25.42
CA GLY A 71 4.17 20.30 -25.89
C GLY A 71 3.57 21.18 -24.78
N ALA A 72 3.32 22.45 -25.10
CA ALA A 72 2.64 23.37 -24.19
C ALA A 72 1.31 22.79 -23.70
N ASN A 73 1.01 23.03 -22.43
CA ASN A 73 -0.21 22.56 -21.78
C ASN A 73 -0.65 23.58 -20.70
N PRO A 74 -1.83 23.41 -20.08
CA PRO A 74 -2.33 24.37 -19.09
C PRO A 74 -1.45 24.58 -17.85
N TRP A 75 -0.51 23.65 -17.57
CA TRP A 75 0.32 23.69 -16.36
C TRP A 75 1.76 24.16 -16.61
N ALA A 76 2.27 24.04 -17.83
CA ALA A 76 3.66 24.35 -18.13
C ALA A 76 3.91 24.69 -19.62
N PRO A 77 4.97 25.48 -19.92
CA PRO A 77 5.47 25.64 -21.28
C PRO A 77 5.94 24.29 -21.89
N PRO A 78 6.23 24.24 -23.21
CA PRO A 78 6.82 23.06 -23.84
C PRO A 78 8.11 22.62 -23.13
N HIS A 79 8.37 21.31 -23.13
CA HIS A 79 9.54 20.71 -22.49
C HIS A 79 9.65 21.06 -20.97
N PRO A 80 8.62 20.75 -20.17
CA PRO A 80 8.61 21.03 -18.74
C PRO A 80 9.82 20.38 -18.04
N THR A 81 10.27 21.01 -16.96
CA THR A 81 11.28 20.42 -16.07
C THR A 81 10.71 19.22 -15.31
N TYR A 82 11.59 18.41 -14.71
CA TYR A 82 11.18 17.32 -13.81
C TYR A 82 10.22 17.80 -12.72
N TRP A 83 10.54 18.91 -12.06
CA TRP A 83 9.72 19.47 -10.99
C TRP A 83 8.33 19.87 -11.47
N GLN A 84 8.23 20.50 -12.64
CA GLN A 84 6.94 20.89 -13.21
C GLN A 84 6.07 19.67 -13.56
N ILE A 85 6.61 18.65 -14.23
CA ILE A 85 5.82 17.47 -14.59
C ILE A 85 5.38 16.68 -13.35
N THR A 86 6.23 16.56 -12.32
CA THR A 86 5.87 15.84 -11.08
C THR A 86 5.01 16.66 -10.13
N GLY A 87 5.07 17.98 -10.22
CA GLY A 87 4.58 18.90 -9.20
C GLY A 87 3.43 19.79 -9.62
N LEU A 88 3.08 19.88 -10.91
CA LEU A 88 2.02 20.78 -11.39
C LEU A 88 0.94 20.08 -12.22
N PHE A 89 1.25 18.92 -12.80
CA PHE A 89 0.36 18.29 -13.77
C PHE A 89 -0.87 17.67 -13.11
N TRP A 90 -2.00 17.73 -13.81
CA TRP A 90 -3.23 16.99 -13.47
C TRP A 90 -3.73 17.28 -12.04
N ASP A 91 -3.94 16.24 -11.23
CA ASP A 91 -4.47 16.33 -9.87
C ASP A 91 -3.57 17.16 -8.93
N SER A 92 -2.30 17.35 -9.28
CA SER A 92 -1.38 18.13 -8.46
C SER A 92 -1.87 19.58 -8.29
N GLY A 93 -2.47 20.17 -9.32
CA GLY A 93 -3.05 21.51 -9.22
C GLY A 93 -4.15 21.62 -8.17
N TRP A 94 -4.95 20.57 -7.99
CA TRP A 94 -6.00 20.54 -6.95
C TRP A 94 -5.42 20.43 -5.55
N TYR A 95 -4.41 19.57 -5.36
CA TYR A 95 -3.72 19.50 -4.08
C TYR A 95 -2.97 20.80 -3.77
N HIS A 96 -2.37 21.45 -4.76
CA HIS A 96 -1.73 22.76 -4.61
C HIS A 96 -2.73 23.80 -4.12
N ARG A 97 -3.89 23.91 -4.81
CA ARG A 97 -4.97 24.82 -4.43
C ARG A 97 -5.41 24.60 -2.99
N ILE A 98 -5.58 23.35 -2.55
CA ILE A 98 -5.96 23.05 -1.16
C ILE A 98 -4.87 23.49 -0.18
N ALA A 99 -3.60 23.29 -0.53
CA ALA A 99 -2.48 23.67 0.33
C ALA A 99 -2.34 25.20 0.49
N THR A 100 -2.68 25.98 -0.54
CA THR A 100 -2.52 27.45 -0.55
C THR A 100 -3.80 28.20 -0.16
N GLU A 101 -4.95 27.74 -0.65
CA GLU A 101 -6.24 28.44 -0.54
C GLU A 101 -7.22 27.75 0.43
N GLY A 102 -7.02 26.46 0.72
CA GLY A 102 -7.93 25.67 1.55
C GLY A 102 -9.15 25.16 0.79
N TYR A 103 -10.24 24.86 1.53
CA TYR A 103 -11.49 24.36 0.96
C TYR A 103 -12.53 25.49 0.88
N PRO A 104 -13.34 25.55 -0.19
CA PRO A 104 -14.39 26.55 -0.30
C PRO A 104 -15.53 26.25 0.70
N THR A 105 -16.06 27.31 1.31
CA THR A 105 -17.21 27.22 2.24
C THR A 105 -18.54 27.05 1.53
N GLU A 106 -18.61 27.36 0.24
CA GLU A 106 -19.79 27.18 -0.60
C GLU A 106 -19.45 26.29 -1.79
N LEU A 107 -20.39 25.47 -2.24
CA LEU A 107 -20.20 24.69 -3.45
C LEU A 107 -20.27 25.61 -4.67
N PRO A 108 -19.30 25.55 -5.61
CA PRO A 108 -19.40 26.33 -6.83
C PRO A 108 -20.56 25.79 -7.68
N ILE A 109 -21.49 26.68 -8.04
CA ILE A 109 -22.65 26.37 -8.88
C ILE A 109 -22.46 27.04 -10.23
N GLY A 110 -22.64 26.28 -11.31
CA GLY A 110 -22.53 26.77 -12.68
C GLY A 110 -23.78 27.51 -13.14
N PRO A 111 -23.76 28.12 -14.34
CA PRO A 111 -24.91 28.81 -14.91
C PRO A 111 -26.17 27.94 -15.04
N ASP A 112 -25.98 26.63 -15.23
CA ASP A 112 -27.06 25.65 -15.40
C ASP A 112 -27.65 25.18 -14.05
N GLY A 113 -27.17 25.72 -12.93
CA GLY A 113 -27.62 25.35 -11.57
C GLY A 113 -26.94 24.11 -10.99
N ASP A 114 -26.08 23.44 -11.76
CA ASP A 114 -25.36 22.25 -11.34
C ASP A 114 -24.05 22.58 -10.60
N VAL A 115 -23.72 21.76 -9.58
CA VAL A 115 -22.44 21.84 -8.86
C VAL A 115 -21.29 21.59 -9.82
N GLN A 116 -20.23 22.39 -9.72
CA GLN A 116 -19.04 22.29 -10.55
C GLN A 116 -17.95 21.46 -9.86
N GLN A 117 -16.99 20.97 -10.66
CA GLN A 117 -15.79 20.29 -10.15
C GLN A 117 -15.06 21.18 -9.15
N ASN A 118 -14.78 20.63 -7.97
CA ASN A 118 -14.26 21.41 -6.86
C ASN A 118 -13.33 20.57 -5.95
N ALA A 119 -12.66 21.29 -5.03
CA ALA A 119 -11.61 20.75 -4.16
C ALA A 119 -12.10 19.66 -3.19
N TRP A 120 -13.40 19.60 -2.84
CA TRP A 120 -13.92 18.62 -1.86
C TRP A 120 -13.80 17.16 -2.32
N ALA A 121 -13.53 16.91 -3.60
CA ALA A 121 -13.19 15.57 -4.09
C ALA A 121 -11.81 15.07 -3.62
N PHE A 122 -10.92 15.97 -3.24
CA PHE A 122 -9.56 15.67 -2.82
C PHE A 122 -9.44 15.76 -1.30
N PHE A 123 -8.91 14.71 -0.69
CA PHE A 123 -8.82 14.55 0.75
C PHE A 123 -7.65 15.36 1.34
N PRO A 124 -7.76 15.82 2.61
CA PRO A 124 -6.95 16.92 3.11
C PRO A 124 -5.55 16.54 3.58
N LEU A 125 -5.29 15.29 4.00
CA LEU A 125 -4.09 15.00 4.77
C LEU A 125 -2.79 15.24 3.98
N TYR A 126 -2.75 14.86 2.71
CA TYR A 126 -1.59 15.07 1.86
C TYR A 126 -1.30 16.56 1.57
N PRO A 127 -2.24 17.35 1.03
CA PRO A 127 -1.96 18.77 0.75
C PRO A 127 -1.65 19.57 2.02
N LEU A 128 -2.28 19.27 3.16
CA LEU A 128 -1.97 19.93 4.42
C LEU A 128 -0.59 19.53 4.97
N LEU A 129 -0.16 18.27 4.79
CA LEU A 129 1.20 17.84 5.12
C LEU A 129 2.22 18.62 4.29
N VAL A 130 2.01 18.72 2.97
CA VAL A 130 2.90 19.47 2.08
C VAL A 130 2.91 20.96 2.43
N ARG A 131 1.76 21.56 2.76
CA ARG A 131 1.69 22.94 3.28
C ARG A 131 2.61 23.13 4.49
N GLY A 132 2.61 22.17 5.43
CA GLY A 132 3.54 22.18 6.57
C GLY A 132 5.00 22.14 6.13
N VAL A 133 5.36 21.28 5.17
CA VAL A 133 6.72 21.20 4.61
C VAL A 133 7.11 22.51 3.93
N MET A 134 6.24 23.10 3.11
CA MET A 134 6.48 24.40 2.47
C MET A 134 6.69 25.51 3.50
N THR A 135 5.88 25.53 4.56
CA THR A 135 6.00 26.51 5.65
C THR A 135 7.36 26.40 6.37
N LEU A 136 7.85 25.18 6.59
CA LEU A 136 9.11 24.93 7.30
C LEU A 136 10.36 25.12 6.43
N THR A 137 10.27 24.81 5.13
CA THR A 137 11.42 24.78 4.21
C THR A 137 11.47 25.98 3.27
N THR A 138 10.39 26.74 3.15
CA THR A 138 10.19 27.82 2.16
C THR A 138 10.28 27.36 0.70
N LEU A 139 10.30 26.06 0.45
CA LEU A 139 10.33 25.49 -0.90
C LEU A 139 8.99 25.72 -1.62
N PRO A 140 9.01 25.98 -2.93
CA PRO A 140 7.78 26.09 -3.73
C PRO A 140 7.10 24.73 -3.87
N TRP A 141 5.80 24.74 -4.19
CA TRP A 141 4.97 23.52 -4.28
C TRP A 141 5.55 22.48 -5.23
N GLU A 142 6.00 22.89 -6.42
CA GLU A 142 6.52 21.97 -7.45
C GLU A 142 7.77 21.20 -7.02
N VAL A 143 8.45 21.65 -5.96
CA VAL A 143 9.60 20.95 -5.34
C VAL A 143 9.17 20.25 -4.06
N ALA A 144 8.47 20.94 -3.16
CA ALA A 144 8.09 20.43 -1.85
C ALA A 144 7.17 19.20 -1.95
N ALA A 145 6.19 19.21 -2.84
CA ALA A 145 5.20 18.15 -2.95
C ALA A 145 5.79 16.83 -3.51
N PRO A 146 6.52 16.83 -4.65
CA PRO A 146 7.17 15.60 -5.13
C PRO A 146 8.23 15.04 -4.18
N LEU A 147 9.01 15.91 -3.51
CA LEU A 147 9.97 15.48 -2.48
C LEU A 147 9.27 14.82 -1.28
N THR A 148 8.15 15.39 -0.83
CA THR A 148 7.33 14.81 0.23
C THR A 148 6.84 13.42 -0.18
N SER A 149 6.35 13.26 -1.41
CA SER A 149 5.95 11.95 -1.94
C SER A 149 7.11 10.95 -1.99
N LEU A 150 8.30 11.36 -2.44
CA LEU A 150 9.49 10.52 -2.46
C LEU A 150 9.87 10.04 -1.06
N VAL A 151 9.87 10.92 -0.06
CA VAL A 151 10.20 10.58 1.33
C VAL A 151 9.15 9.61 1.90
N LEU A 152 7.87 9.88 1.69
CA LEU A 152 6.79 9.01 2.15
C LEU A 152 6.83 7.62 1.50
N ALA A 153 7.11 7.57 0.19
CA ALA A 153 7.25 6.32 -0.54
C ALA A 153 8.51 5.55 -0.10
N ALA A 154 9.63 6.25 0.15
CA ALA A 154 10.83 5.63 0.72
C ALA A 154 10.54 5.02 2.10
N ALA A 155 9.81 5.74 2.96
CA ALA A 155 9.37 5.24 4.27
C ALA A 155 8.40 4.05 4.14
N ALA A 156 7.56 4.03 3.10
CA ALA A 156 6.64 2.92 2.86
C ALA A 156 7.35 1.60 2.54
N MET A 157 8.53 1.62 1.90
CA MET A 157 9.19 0.38 1.46
C MET A 157 9.61 -0.53 2.62
N PRO A 158 10.29 -0.03 3.68
CA PRO A 158 10.55 -0.83 4.86
C PRO A 158 9.28 -1.31 5.57
N VAL A 159 8.20 -0.52 5.54
CA VAL A 159 6.92 -0.88 6.15
C VAL A 159 6.22 -1.99 5.37
N VAL A 160 6.18 -1.91 4.04
CA VAL A 160 5.70 -2.98 3.14
C VAL A 160 6.50 -4.26 3.36
N HIS A 161 7.83 -4.16 3.39
CA HIS A 161 8.70 -5.30 3.67
C HIS A 161 8.32 -5.97 5.00
N ARG A 162 8.14 -5.19 6.07
CA ARG A 162 7.75 -5.74 7.38
C ARG A 162 6.32 -6.26 7.37
N ALA A 163 5.38 -5.60 6.70
CA ALA A 163 4.00 -6.06 6.58
C ALA A 163 3.95 -7.46 5.96
N VAL A 164 4.71 -7.71 4.88
CA VAL A 164 4.83 -9.06 4.29
C VAL A 164 5.56 -10.02 5.22
N THR A 165 6.62 -9.58 5.90
CA THR A 165 7.39 -10.43 6.82
C THR A 165 6.51 -11.02 7.93
N PHE A 166 5.69 -10.19 8.59
CA PHE A 166 4.82 -10.65 9.68
C PHE A 166 3.47 -11.16 9.21
N GLY A 167 2.96 -10.61 8.11
CA GLY A 167 1.62 -10.90 7.59
C GLY A 167 1.57 -12.09 6.64
N ALA A 168 2.70 -12.69 6.29
CA ALA A 168 2.74 -13.86 5.42
C ALA A 168 3.81 -14.89 5.84
N PRO A 169 3.87 -15.33 7.12
CA PRO A 169 4.97 -16.12 7.64
C PRO A 169 5.17 -17.44 6.90
N ARG A 170 4.08 -18.10 6.46
CA ARG A 170 4.15 -19.33 5.66
C ARG A 170 4.74 -19.09 4.28
N ALA A 171 4.33 -18.02 3.61
CA ALA A 171 4.86 -17.63 2.31
C ALA A 171 6.34 -17.23 2.40
N VAL A 172 6.72 -16.51 3.45
CA VAL A 172 8.11 -16.09 3.73
C VAL A 172 8.98 -17.30 4.08
N ALA A 173 8.48 -18.28 4.84
CA ALA A 173 9.21 -19.53 5.09
C ALA A 173 9.48 -20.30 3.78
N ALA A 174 8.51 -20.32 2.85
CA ALA A 174 8.68 -20.95 1.54
C ALA A 174 9.62 -20.17 0.60
N ARG A 175 9.67 -18.84 0.73
CA ARG A 175 10.55 -17.94 -0.04
C ARG A 175 11.06 -16.81 0.88
N PRO A 176 12.23 -16.97 1.53
CA PRO A 176 12.74 -15.96 2.49
C PRO A 176 12.92 -14.56 1.90
N GLY A 177 13.24 -14.46 0.61
CA GLY A 177 13.34 -13.18 -0.11
C GLY A 177 12.00 -12.59 -0.58
N LEU A 178 10.86 -13.16 -0.17
CA LEU A 178 9.52 -12.69 -0.58
C LEU A 178 9.27 -11.23 -0.19
N PRO A 179 9.60 -10.75 1.02
CA PRO A 179 9.37 -9.36 1.39
C PRO A 179 10.08 -8.34 0.48
N LEU A 180 11.36 -8.58 0.17
CA LEU A 180 12.12 -7.73 -0.76
C LEU A 180 11.58 -7.85 -2.20
N ALA A 181 11.18 -9.04 -2.62
CA ALA A 181 10.54 -9.24 -3.91
C ALA A 181 9.22 -8.46 -4.04
N THR A 182 8.41 -8.39 -2.97
CA THR A 182 7.21 -7.56 -2.95
C THR A 182 7.56 -6.08 -3.08
N VAL A 183 8.56 -5.59 -2.34
CA VAL A 183 9.04 -4.20 -2.48
C VAL A 183 9.46 -3.90 -3.92
N ALA A 184 10.20 -4.81 -4.56
CA ALA A 184 10.60 -4.66 -5.95
C ALA A 184 9.41 -4.58 -6.92
N LEU A 185 8.40 -5.43 -6.77
CA LEU A 185 7.20 -5.38 -7.63
C LEU A 185 6.33 -4.15 -7.35
N VAL A 186 6.25 -3.68 -6.10
CA VAL A 186 5.60 -2.39 -5.79
C VAL A 186 6.35 -1.23 -6.43
N CYS A 187 7.68 -1.25 -6.37
CA CYS A 187 8.52 -0.22 -6.97
C CYS A 187 8.49 -0.23 -8.50
N ALA A 188 8.33 -1.40 -9.12
CA ALA A 188 8.27 -1.57 -10.56
C ALA A 188 6.85 -1.54 -11.13
N PHE A 189 5.82 -1.47 -10.27
CA PHE A 189 4.42 -1.52 -10.68
C PHE A 189 4.13 -0.54 -11.83
N PRO A 190 3.26 -0.86 -12.80
CA PRO A 190 3.10 -0.05 -14.02
C PRO A 190 2.83 1.45 -13.78
N THR A 191 2.22 1.80 -12.66
CA THR A 191 1.93 3.21 -12.32
C THR A 191 2.84 3.78 -11.23
N ALA A 192 3.92 3.08 -10.85
CA ALA A 192 4.75 3.42 -9.70
C ALA A 192 5.49 4.77 -9.80
N VAL A 193 5.49 5.44 -10.96
CA VAL A 193 5.97 6.83 -11.05
C VAL A 193 5.13 7.80 -10.22
N VAL A 194 3.88 7.46 -9.87
CA VAL A 194 3.07 8.29 -8.96
C VAL A 194 3.67 8.42 -7.56
N LEU A 195 4.59 7.53 -7.18
CA LEU A 195 5.32 7.58 -5.90
C LEU A 195 6.34 8.73 -5.81
N GLN A 196 6.57 9.45 -6.91
CA GLN A 196 7.45 10.63 -7.00
C GLN A 196 6.73 11.84 -7.61
N VAL A 197 5.40 11.79 -7.64
CA VAL A 197 4.51 12.86 -8.10
C VAL A 197 3.82 13.45 -6.89
N ALA A 198 3.41 14.72 -6.98
CA ALA A 198 2.66 15.45 -5.97
C ALA A 198 1.22 14.96 -5.74
N TYR A 199 1.03 13.64 -5.56
CA TYR A 199 -0.23 12.94 -5.34
C TYR A 199 -0.26 12.18 -3.99
N THR A 200 -1.45 11.69 -3.62
CA THR A 200 -1.71 10.99 -2.36
C THR A 200 -1.18 9.54 -2.29
N GLU A 201 -0.80 8.91 -3.40
CA GLU A 201 -0.47 7.48 -3.45
C GLU A 201 0.66 7.07 -2.50
N ALA A 202 1.71 7.87 -2.40
CA ALA A 202 2.84 7.59 -1.52
C ALA A 202 2.42 7.57 -0.05
N LEU A 203 1.62 8.56 0.36
CA LEU A 203 1.09 8.65 1.72
C LEU A 203 0.11 7.49 2.00
N ALA A 204 -0.80 7.23 1.08
CA ALA A 204 -1.78 6.16 1.22
C ALA A 204 -1.11 4.78 1.30
N LEU A 205 -0.08 4.52 0.49
CA LEU A 205 0.69 3.27 0.54
C LEU A 205 1.37 3.09 1.90
N LEU A 206 1.99 4.15 2.43
CA LEU A 206 2.61 4.14 3.76
C LEU A 206 1.56 3.81 4.85
N LEU A 207 0.42 4.50 4.84
CA LEU A 207 -0.63 4.33 5.85
C LEU A 207 -1.31 2.96 5.76
N VAL A 208 -1.60 2.46 4.56
CA VAL A 208 -2.14 1.10 4.35
C VAL A 208 -1.15 0.05 4.86
N ALA A 209 0.12 0.15 4.46
CA ALA A 209 1.14 -0.79 4.91
C ALA A 209 1.36 -0.73 6.43
N ALA A 210 1.32 0.46 7.02
CA ALA A 210 1.44 0.66 8.46
C ALA A 210 0.23 0.10 9.21
N ALA A 211 -0.99 0.32 8.71
CA ALA A 211 -2.22 -0.21 9.28
C ALA A 211 -2.19 -1.75 9.31
N LEU A 212 -1.87 -2.39 8.19
CA LEU A 212 -1.74 -3.85 8.11
C LEU A 212 -0.64 -4.37 9.04
N LEU A 213 0.51 -3.69 9.09
CA LEU A 213 1.62 -4.08 9.96
C LEU A 213 1.25 -3.97 11.45
N LEU A 214 0.57 -2.90 11.86
CA LEU A 214 0.12 -2.70 13.23
C LEU A 214 -0.98 -3.69 13.60
N LEU A 215 -1.91 -3.97 12.68
CA LEU A 215 -2.98 -4.94 12.84
C LEU A 215 -2.44 -6.35 13.07
N VAL A 216 -1.53 -6.82 12.19
CA VAL A 216 -0.88 -8.13 12.32
C VAL A 216 -0.06 -8.22 13.62
N ARG A 217 0.55 -7.11 14.05
CA ARG A 217 1.26 -7.02 15.34
C ARG A 217 0.34 -6.78 16.54
N ARG A 218 -0.98 -6.77 16.35
CA ARG A 218 -1.99 -6.61 17.42
C ARG A 218 -1.86 -5.28 18.18
N ARG A 219 -1.30 -4.24 17.54
CA ARG A 219 -1.17 -2.88 18.10
C ARG A 219 -2.37 -2.03 17.72
N TYR A 220 -3.53 -2.38 18.26
CA TYR A 220 -4.82 -1.85 17.82
C TYR A 220 -4.95 -0.33 17.97
N LEU A 221 -4.50 0.27 19.07
CA LEU A 221 -4.58 1.73 19.25
C LEU A 221 -3.76 2.51 18.21
N GLY A 222 -2.55 2.02 17.90
CA GLY A 222 -1.74 2.61 16.84
C GLY A 222 -2.39 2.43 15.47
N ALA A 223 -2.98 1.25 15.21
CA ALA A 223 -3.73 1.01 13.99
C ALA A 223 -4.93 1.97 13.87
N SER A 224 -5.67 2.22 14.95
CA SER A 224 -6.80 3.17 14.97
C SER A 224 -6.38 4.56 14.52
N ALA A 225 -5.29 5.10 15.07
CA ALA A 225 -4.78 6.42 14.66
C ALA A 225 -4.39 6.45 13.17
N VAL A 226 -3.74 5.39 12.69
CA VAL A 226 -3.39 5.25 11.26
C VAL A 226 -4.63 5.15 10.37
N LEU A 227 -5.71 4.50 10.81
CA LEU A 227 -6.95 4.41 10.03
C LEU A 227 -7.67 5.75 9.92
N ILE A 228 -7.71 6.54 11.00
CA ILE A 228 -8.25 7.90 10.95
C ILE A 228 -7.45 8.74 9.94
N ALA A 229 -6.11 8.69 10.00
CA ALA A 229 -5.26 9.36 9.02
C ALA A 229 -5.51 8.86 7.58
N LEU A 230 -5.65 7.54 7.39
CA LEU A 230 -5.94 6.95 6.08
C LEU A 230 -7.29 7.45 5.52
N GLY A 231 -8.32 7.55 6.35
CA GLY A 231 -9.62 8.11 5.97
C GLY A 231 -9.57 9.59 5.56
N LEU A 232 -8.50 10.30 5.92
CA LEU A 232 -8.23 11.68 5.48
C LEU A 232 -7.28 11.76 4.27
N THR A 233 -6.92 10.63 3.65
CA THR A 233 -6.16 10.60 2.39
C THR A 233 -7.00 10.19 1.18
N ARG A 234 -8.03 9.37 1.42
CA ARG A 234 -8.94 8.83 0.40
C ARG A 234 -10.01 7.99 1.12
N ALA A 235 -11.12 7.73 0.43
CA ALA A 235 -12.21 6.87 0.90
C ALA A 235 -11.86 5.35 0.98
N VAL A 236 -10.59 5.03 1.24
CA VAL A 236 -10.03 3.67 1.31
C VAL A 236 -10.08 3.09 2.74
N ALA A 237 -10.64 3.84 3.67
CA ALA A 237 -10.94 3.40 5.03
C ALA A 237 -11.99 2.28 5.11
N LEU A 238 -13.03 2.34 4.26
CA LEU A 238 -14.12 1.34 4.25
C LEU A 238 -13.64 -0.10 3.97
N PRO A 239 -12.81 -0.39 2.95
CA PRO A 239 -12.30 -1.75 2.77
C PRO A 239 -11.42 -2.21 3.93
N MET A 240 -10.79 -1.29 4.67
CA MET A 240 -10.02 -1.65 5.86
C MET A 240 -10.91 -2.11 7.02
N LEU A 241 -12.14 -1.59 7.14
CA LEU A 241 -13.13 -2.12 8.10
C LEU A 241 -13.37 -3.61 7.86
N VAL A 242 -13.49 -4.06 6.60
CA VAL A 242 -13.63 -5.48 6.27
C VAL A 242 -12.42 -6.27 6.75
N VAL A 243 -11.19 -5.75 6.55
CA VAL A 243 -9.97 -6.40 7.05
C VAL A 243 -9.95 -6.50 8.57
N VAL A 244 -10.39 -5.46 9.28
CA VAL A 244 -10.51 -5.45 10.75
C VAL A 244 -11.50 -6.52 11.22
N LEU A 245 -12.65 -6.66 10.55
CA LEU A 245 -13.65 -7.67 10.86
C LEU A 245 -13.13 -9.09 10.59
N VAL A 246 -12.42 -9.30 9.47
CA VAL A 246 -11.76 -10.59 9.16
C VAL A 246 -10.70 -10.93 10.21
N HIS A 247 -9.89 -9.94 10.61
CA HIS A 247 -8.89 -10.11 11.66
C HIS A 247 -9.55 -10.49 13.00
N ALA A 248 -10.61 -9.78 13.41
CA ALA A 248 -11.35 -10.07 14.63
C ALA A 248 -11.97 -11.48 14.61
N ALA A 249 -12.59 -11.87 13.49
CA ALA A 249 -13.16 -13.20 13.30
C ALA A 249 -12.09 -14.29 13.34
N TYR A 250 -10.93 -14.06 12.73
CA TYR A 250 -9.80 -14.97 12.77
C TYR A 250 -9.27 -15.17 14.20
N ARG A 251 -9.04 -14.08 14.92
CA ARG A 251 -8.58 -14.08 16.32
C ARG A 251 -9.57 -14.79 17.24
N TRP A 252 -10.87 -14.58 17.03
CA TRP A 252 -11.92 -15.25 17.81
C TRP A 252 -11.95 -16.75 17.54
N ARG A 253 -11.79 -17.18 16.28
CA ARG A 253 -11.68 -18.59 15.91
C ARG A 253 -10.44 -19.25 16.49
N GLU A 254 -9.30 -18.56 16.48
CA GLU A 254 -8.04 -19.03 17.09
C GLU A 254 -8.22 -19.25 18.59
N ALA A 255 -8.73 -18.24 19.32
CA ALA A 255 -8.98 -18.35 20.75
C ALA A 255 -9.91 -19.53 21.10
N ARG A 256 -11.01 -19.71 20.34
CA ARG A 256 -11.93 -20.84 20.53
C ARG A 256 -11.29 -22.20 20.29
N ARG A 257 -10.43 -22.33 19.27
CA ARG A 257 -9.70 -23.58 18.98
C ARG A 257 -8.72 -23.93 20.09
N ASP A 258 -8.09 -22.92 20.68
CA ASP A 258 -7.13 -23.09 21.77
C ASP A 258 -7.82 -23.23 23.14
N GLY A 259 -9.15 -23.23 23.20
CA GLY A 259 -9.91 -23.28 24.46
C GLY A 259 -9.74 -22.04 25.33
N THR A 260 -9.30 -20.92 24.76
CA THR A 260 -9.00 -19.66 25.46
C THR A 260 -10.00 -18.56 25.12
N ALA A 261 -10.07 -17.54 25.97
CA ALA A 261 -10.80 -16.31 25.68
C ALA A 261 -9.84 -15.23 25.15
N LEU A 262 -10.35 -14.33 24.32
CA LEU A 262 -9.60 -13.14 23.92
C LEU A 262 -9.35 -12.27 25.16
N PRO A 263 -8.10 -11.80 25.39
CA PRO A 263 -7.81 -10.88 26.48
C PRO A 263 -8.69 -9.63 26.40
N ARG A 264 -9.17 -9.12 27.55
CA ARG A 264 -10.01 -7.89 27.60
C ARG A 264 -9.38 -6.72 26.84
N ARG A 265 -8.06 -6.58 26.93
CA ARG A 265 -7.28 -5.57 26.19
C ARG A 265 -7.46 -5.68 24.68
N ASP A 266 -7.44 -6.91 24.15
CA ASP A 266 -7.61 -7.16 22.72
C ASP A 266 -9.06 -6.89 22.30
N LEU A 267 -10.04 -7.26 23.11
CA LEU A 267 -11.46 -6.96 22.84
C LEU A 267 -11.72 -5.45 22.78
N VAL A 268 -11.25 -4.69 23.78
CA VAL A 268 -11.37 -3.22 23.79
C VAL A 268 -10.63 -2.62 22.61
N GLY A 269 -9.40 -3.08 22.34
CA GLY A 269 -8.61 -2.61 21.21
C GLY A 269 -9.28 -2.87 19.86
N LEU A 270 -9.88 -4.03 19.65
CA LEU A 270 -10.65 -4.35 18.44
C LEU A 270 -11.91 -3.50 18.33
N GLY A 271 -12.62 -3.25 19.43
CA GLY A 271 -13.77 -2.34 19.47
C GLY A 271 -13.38 -0.92 19.04
N VAL A 272 -12.33 -0.35 19.65
CA VAL A 272 -11.79 0.97 19.29
C VAL A 272 -11.32 1.01 17.84
N LEU A 273 -10.65 -0.04 17.37
CA LEU A 273 -10.21 -0.12 15.98
C LEU A 273 -11.37 -0.19 14.98
N THR A 274 -12.42 -0.93 15.31
CA THR A 274 -13.63 -1.06 14.47
C THR A 274 -14.36 0.28 14.40
N ALA A 275 -14.51 0.96 15.54
CA ALA A 275 -15.10 2.30 15.61
C ALA A 275 -14.26 3.32 14.80
N ALA A 276 -12.92 3.28 14.93
CA ALA A 276 -12.04 4.15 14.15
C ALA A 276 -12.12 3.88 12.64
N ALA A 277 -12.17 2.61 12.23
CA ALA A 277 -12.34 2.21 10.84
C ALA A 277 -13.68 2.72 10.26
N ALA A 278 -14.79 2.53 10.99
CA ALA A 278 -16.09 3.04 10.59
C ALA A 278 -16.11 4.58 10.50
N ALA A 279 -15.61 5.26 11.53
CA ALA A 279 -15.52 6.72 11.58
C ALA A 279 -14.68 7.26 10.41
N SER A 280 -13.54 6.64 10.10
CA SER A 280 -12.66 7.07 9.01
C SER A 280 -13.31 7.01 7.63
N GLY A 281 -14.32 6.16 7.42
CA GLY A 281 -15.07 6.08 6.16
C GLY A 281 -16.07 7.23 5.95
N VAL A 282 -16.58 7.82 7.03
CA VAL A 282 -17.60 8.88 6.99
C VAL A 282 -17.05 10.26 7.38
N LEU A 283 -15.86 10.32 7.96
CA LEU A 283 -15.26 11.54 8.50
C LEU A 283 -15.17 12.65 7.45
N TRP A 284 -14.63 12.36 6.27
CA TRP A 284 -14.48 13.38 5.24
C TRP A 284 -15.82 13.87 4.66
N PRO A 285 -16.75 12.99 4.21
CA PRO A 285 -18.08 13.42 3.81
C PRO A 285 -18.83 14.25 4.87
N ALA A 286 -18.69 13.88 6.15
CA ALA A 286 -19.29 14.63 7.26
C ALA A 286 -18.67 16.02 7.39
N ILE A 287 -17.34 16.16 7.29
CA ILE A 287 -16.67 17.46 7.30
C ILE A 287 -17.14 18.31 6.11
N CYS A 288 -17.24 17.74 4.91
CA CYS A 288 -17.76 18.45 3.74
C CYS A 288 -19.13 19.05 4.07
N GLY A 289 -20.08 18.22 4.53
CA GLY A 289 -21.43 18.69 4.77
C GLY A 289 -21.58 19.68 5.92
N LEU A 290 -20.72 19.57 6.95
CA LEU A 290 -20.69 20.53 8.04
C LEU A 290 -20.14 21.90 7.60
N VAL A 291 -19.08 21.92 6.79
CA VAL A 291 -18.44 23.18 6.36
C VAL A 291 -19.28 23.88 5.29
N THR A 292 -19.89 23.13 4.37
CA THR A 292 -20.70 23.72 3.30
C THR A 292 -22.17 23.95 3.67
N GLY A 293 -22.60 23.46 4.84
CA GLY A 293 -24.01 23.47 5.24
C GLY A 293 -24.92 22.54 4.42
N ASP A 294 -24.34 21.69 3.56
CA ASP A 294 -25.08 20.75 2.70
C ASP A 294 -24.66 19.30 2.99
N PRO A 295 -25.49 18.49 3.67
CA PRO A 295 -25.19 17.09 3.97
C PRO A 295 -24.86 16.21 2.76
N GLN A 296 -25.25 16.63 1.54
CA GLN A 296 -24.99 15.92 0.29
C GLN A 296 -23.78 16.48 -0.48
N ALA A 297 -23.05 17.45 0.08
CA ALA A 297 -21.99 18.16 -0.63
C ALA A 297 -20.91 17.26 -1.24
N TYR A 298 -20.50 16.22 -0.51
CA TYR A 298 -19.52 15.26 -1.03
C TYR A 298 -20.07 14.46 -2.22
N LEU A 299 -21.33 14.01 -2.15
CA LEU A 299 -21.95 13.25 -3.24
C LEU A 299 -22.15 14.12 -4.48
N ARG A 300 -22.68 15.33 -4.32
CA ARG A 300 -22.82 16.32 -5.41
C ARG A 300 -21.49 16.69 -6.04
N THR A 301 -20.43 16.78 -5.22
CA THR A 301 -19.08 16.96 -5.73
C THR A 301 -18.64 15.75 -6.56
N GLN A 302 -18.89 14.51 -6.10
CA GLN A 302 -18.57 13.32 -6.89
C GLN A 302 -19.38 13.26 -8.20
N GLU A 303 -20.65 13.64 -8.19
CA GLU A 303 -21.52 13.76 -9.38
C GLU A 303 -20.93 14.74 -10.41
N ALA A 304 -20.52 15.92 -9.96
CA ALA A 304 -19.86 16.93 -10.80
C ALA A 304 -18.55 16.43 -11.43
N TRP A 305 -17.76 15.66 -10.67
CA TRP A 305 -16.51 15.08 -11.16
C TRP A 305 -16.70 13.98 -12.21
N ARG A 306 -17.81 13.25 -12.13
CA ARG A 306 -18.14 12.17 -13.06
C ARG A 306 -19.00 12.62 -14.25
N GLY A 307 -19.57 13.82 -14.18
CA GLY A 307 -20.50 14.32 -15.19
C GLY A 307 -21.81 13.52 -15.23
N VAL A 308 -22.23 12.94 -14.11
CA VAL A 308 -23.48 12.17 -13.99
C VAL A 308 -24.31 12.69 -12.82
N ARG A 309 -25.63 12.55 -12.91
CA ARG A 309 -26.58 13.02 -11.89
C ARG A 309 -26.66 12.15 -10.64
N GLU A 310 -26.21 10.90 -10.72
CA GLU A 310 -26.29 9.98 -9.59
C GLU A 310 -25.08 9.04 -9.59
N VAL A 311 -24.48 8.86 -8.42
CA VAL A 311 -23.37 7.93 -8.20
C VAL A 311 -23.88 6.66 -7.53
N THR A 312 -24.06 5.61 -8.32
CA THR A 312 -24.47 4.29 -7.82
C THR A 312 -23.31 3.29 -7.80
N PRO A 313 -23.27 2.35 -6.84
CA PRO A 313 -22.27 1.29 -6.82
C PRO A 313 -22.26 0.50 -8.12
N PHE A 314 -21.07 0.28 -8.70
CA PHE A 314 -20.83 -0.45 -9.94
C PHE A 314 -21.44 0.16 -11.22
N GLY A 315 -22.22 1.25 -11.14
CA GLY A 315 -22.89 1.84 -12.31
C GLY A 315 -21.92 2.32 -13.39
N SER A 316 -20.74 2.78 -12.98
CA SER A 316 -19.65 3.25 -13.86
C SER A 316 -19.14 2.21 -14.85
N TRP A 317 -19.24 0.93 -14.53
CA TRP A 317 -18.78 -0.14 -15.41
C TRP A 317 -19.64 -0.27 -16.67
N GLY A 318 -20.87 0.23 -16.69
CA GLY A 318 -21.74 0.19 -17.87
C GLY A 318 -21.33 1.19 -18.96
N TYR A 319 -21.04 2.44 -18.59
CA TYR A 319 -20.75 3.51 -19.54
C TYR A 319 -19.24 3.73 -19.78
N VAL A 320 -18.41 3.72 -18.73
CA VAL A 320 -16.97 4.00 -18.86
C VAL A 320 -16.25 2.90 -19.62
N SER A 321 -16.60 1.63 -19.38
CA SER A 321 -15.96 0.52 -20.08
C SER A 321 -16.25 0.53 -21.59
N ARG A 322 -17.49 0.88 -21.98
CA ARG A 322 -17.89 1.07 -23.38
C ARG A 322 -17.18 2.27 -24.02
N PHE A 323 -16.98 3.34 -23.25
CA PHE A 323 -16.20 4.49 -23.71
C PHE A 323 -14.77 4.10 -24.10
N TRP A 324 -14.09 3.25 -23.31
CA TRP A 324 -12.70 2.84 -23.59
C TRP A 324 -12.55 1.70 -24.60
N PHE A 325 -13.46 0.72 -24.58
CA PHE A 325 -13.28 -0.54 -25.28
C PHE A 325 -14.38 -0.83 -26.33
N GLY A 326 -15.37 0.05 -26.48
CA GLY A 326 -16.50 -0.15 -27.39
C GLY A 326 -17.21 -1.48 -27.13
N ASP A 327 -17.53 -2.20 -28.20
CA ASP A 327 -18.21 -3.50 -28.16
C ASP A 327 -17.36 -4.62 -27.53
N THR A 328 -16.05 -4.42 -27.40
CA THR A 328 -15.17 -5.41 -26.76
C THR A 328 -15.17 -5.31 -25.23
N ALA A 329 -15.81 -4.29 -24.65
CA ALA A 329 -15.84 -4.05 -23.21
C ALA A 329 -16.22 -5.30 -22.38
N PRO A 330 -17.27 -6.09 -22.71
CA PRO A 330 -17.63 -7.27 -21.92
C PRO A 330 -16.50 -8.29 -21.79
N TRP A 331 -15.74 -8.50 -22.88
CA TRP A 331 -14.62 -9.45 -22.91
C TRP A 331 -13.41 -8.95 -22.14
N VAL A 332 -13.09 -7.66 -22.26
CA VAL A 332 -12.01 -7.01 -21.50
C VAL A 332 -12.31 -7.05 -20.01
N LEU A 333 -13.55 -6.74 -19.62
CA LEU A 333 -13.98 -6.81 -18.24
C LEU A 333 -13.94 -8.24 -17.71
N LEU A 334 -14.47 -9.21 -18.46
CA LEU A 334 -14.42 -10.62 -18.07
C LEU A 334 -12.99 -11.10 -17.84
N ALA A 335 -12.07 -10.81 -18.76
CA ALA A 335 -10.67 -11.17 -18.62
C ALA A 335 -10.02 -10.48 -17.42
N SER A 336 -10.31 -9.19 -17.19
CA SER A 336 -9.76 -8.41 -16.08
C SER A 336 -10.25 -8.94 -14.73
N PHE A 337 -11.56 -9.18 -14.58
CA PHE A 337 -12.14 -9.75 -13.36
C PHE A 337 -11.66 -11.19 -13.14
N ALA A 338 -11.59 -12.01 -14.19
CA ALA A 338 -11.06 -13.36 -14.09
C ALA A 338 -9.59 -13.36 -13.63
N PHE A 339 -8.77 -12.44 -14.14
CA PHE A 339 -7.39 -12.27 -13.69
C PHE A 339 -7.29 -11.84 -12.23
N VAL A 340 -8.11 -10.87 -11.80
CA VAL A 340 -8.17 -10.45 -10.39
C VAL A 340 -8.60 -11.61 -9.49
N VAL A 341 -9.66 -12.34 -9.85
CA VAL A 341 -10.12 -13.52 -9.10
C VAL A 341 -9.01 -14.57 -9.06
N ALA A 342 -8.35 -14.86 -10.18
CA ALA A 342 -7.23 -15.80 -10.24
C ALA A 342 -6.10 -15.39 -9.27
N LEU A 343 -5.73 -14.10 -9.21
CA LEU A 343 -4.76 -13.60 -8.24
C LEU A 343 -5.23 -13.74 -6.79
N LEU A 344 -6.52 -13.64 -6.51
CA LEU A 344 -7.06 -13.79 -5.15
C LEU A 344 -7.19 -15.26 -4.72
N VAL A 345 -7.34 -16.20 -5.65
CA VAL A 345 -7.57 -17.63 -5.33
C VAL A 345 -6.41 -18.55 -5.65
N VAL A 346 -5.37 -18.08 -6.36
CA VAL A 346 -4.17 -18.88 -6.64
C VAL A 346 -3.55 -19.39 -5.33
N PRO A 347 -2.96 -20.61 -5.29
CA PRO A 347 -2.42 -21.17 -4.04
C PRO A 347 -1.42 -20.27 -3.29
N ALA A 348 -0.72 -19.38 -4.00
CA ALA A 348 0.17 -18.39 -3.38
C ALA A 348 -0.58 -17.34 -2.53
N ALA A 349 -1.82 -16.97 -2.90
CA ALA A 349 -2.64 -16.02 -2.17
C ALA A 349 -3.03 -16.56 -0.79
N TRP A 350 -3.41 -17.83 -0.72
CA TRP A 350 -3.77 -18.51 0.54
C TRP A 350 -2.58 -18.77 1.48
N ARG A 351 -1.34 -18.52 1.03
CA ARG A 351 -0.15 -18.54 1.90
C ARG A 351 0.06 -17.24 2.65
N LEU A 352 -0.64 -16.17 2.27
CA LEU A 352 -0.70 -14.93 3.04
C LEU A 352 -1.52 -15.16 4.33
N GLY A 353 -1.26 -14.35 5.34
CA GLY A 353 -2.13 -14.24 6.50
C GLY A 353 -3.48 -13.62 6.13
N PRO A 354 -4.50 -13.82 6.97
CA PRO A 354 -5.87 -13.41 6.67
C PRO A 354 -5.99 -11.91 6.40
N GLU A 355 -5.20 -11.07 7.06
CA GLU A 355 -5.23 -9.62 6.88
C GLU A 355 -4.68 -9.20 5.52
N LEU A 356 -3.55 -9.77 5.12
CA LEU A 356 -2.90 -9.46 3.84
C LEU A 356 -3.65 -10.04 2.65
N HIS A 357 -4.42 -11.11 2.85
CA HIS A 357 -5.31 -11.67 1.83
C HIS A 357 -6.63 -10.90 1.72
N ALA A 358 -7.25 -10.55 2.85
CA ALA A 358 -8.50 -9.80 2.88
C ALA A 358 -8.35 -8.38 2.32
N TRP A 359 -7.20 -7.73 2.52
CA TRP A 359 -6.96 -6.37 2.05
C TRP A 359 -7.18 -6.19 0.53
N PRO A 360 -6.42 -6.86 -0.36
CA PRO A 360 -6.63 -6.70 -1.79
C PRO A 360 -8.04 -7.13 -2.22
N ALA A 361 -8.64 -8.16 -1.59
CA ALA A 361 -10.00 -8.58 -1.91
C ALA A 361 -11.04 -7.47 -1.61
N ALA A 362 -11.03 -6.93 -0.39
CA ALA A 362 -11.94 -5.88 0.03
C ALA A 362 -11.66 -4.57 -0.74
N TYR A 363 -10.40 -4.22 -0.94
CA TYR A 363 -10.00 -2.99 -1.62
C TYR A 363 -10.38 -3.01 -3.10
N LEU A 364 -10.14 -4.12 -3.82
CA LEU A 364 -10.51 -4.23 -5.23
C LEU A 364 -12.03 -4.26 -5.42
N LEU A 365 -12.78 -4.91 -4.51
CA LEU A 365 -14.24 -4.83 -4.50
C LEU A 365 -14.72 -3.39 -4.28
N TYR A 366 -14.09 -2.67 -3.34
CA TYR A 366 -14.40 -1.26 -3.10
C TYR A 366 -14.10 -0.40 -4.33
N LEU A 367 -12.95 -0.59 -4.99
CA LEU A 367 -12.64 0.12 -6.24
C LEU A 367 -13.68 -0.19 -7.33
N ALA A 368 -14.08 -1.45 -7.48
CA ALA A 368 -15.13 -1.82 -8.43
C ALA A 368 -16.49 -1.19 -8.08
N ALA A 369 -16.83 -1.07 -6.81
CA ALA A 369 -18.09 -0.46 -6.40
C ALA A 369 -18.07 1.07 -6.57
N ALA A 370 -17.01 1.73 -6.10
CA ALA A 370 -17.04 3.15 -5.83
C ALA A 370 -16.25 4.01 -6.82
N VAL A 371 -15.37 3.43 -7.64
CA VAL A 371 -14.48 4.19 -8.54
C VAL A 371 -14.83 3.92 -10.01
N GLU A 372 -14.79 4.95 -10.84
CA GLU A 372 -14.94 4.79 -12.29
C GLU A 372 -13.75 4.04 -12.90
N PRO A 373 -13.96 3.09 -13.82
CA PRO A 373 -12.87 2.38 -14.48
C PRO A 373 -12.19 3.23 -15.57
N GLY A 374 -11.82 4.45 -15.21
CA GLY A 374 -11.05 5.38 -16.02
C GLY A 374 -9.55 5.16 -15.92
N SER A 375 -8.78 6.06 -16.53
CA SER A 375 -7.31 6.03 -16.59
C SER A 375 -6.64 6.02 -15.21
N SER A 376 -7.24 6.69 -14.21
CA SER A 376 -6.76 6.73 -12.82
C SER A 376 -6.93 5.43 -12.03
N LEU A 377 -7.77 4.49 -12.47
CA LEU A 377 -7.95 3.22 -11.75
C LEU A 377 -6.62 2.47 -11.62
N ALA A 378 -5.77 2.53 -12.65
CA ALA A 378 -4.49 1.85 -12.70
C ALA A 378 -3.54 2.26 -11.56
N ARG A 379 -3.52 3.53 -11.14
CA ARG A 379 -2.69 3.97 -10.01
C ARG A 379 -3.26 3.57 -8.65
N PHE A 380 -4.57 3.43 -8.52
CA PHE A 380 -5.17 2.97 -7.28
C PHE A 380 -4.81 1.52 -6.96
N LEU A 381 -4.66 0.67 -7.98
CA LEU A 381 -4.22 -0.71 -7.83
C LEU A 381 -2.86 -0.86 -7.12
N LEU A 382 -2.02 0.19 -7.10
CA LEU A 382 -0.74 0.20 -6.37
C LEU A 382 -0.93 -0.10 -4.86
N LEU A 383 -2.06 0.30 -4.27
CA LEU A 383 -2.35 0.07 -2.86
C LEU A 383 -2.70 -1.39 -2.55
N ALA A 384 -3.03 -2.21 -3.56
CA ALA A 384 -3.21 -3.66 -3.44
C ALA A 384 -1.86 -4.41 -3.35
N PHE A 385 -0.85 -3.81 -2.70
CA PHE A 385 0.53 -4.29 -2.65
C PHE A 385 0.71 -5.76 -2.20
N PRO A 386 -0.15 -6.38 -1.36
CA PRO A 386 -0.02 -7.80 -1.06
C PRO A 386 -0.11 -8.70 -2.29
N LEU A 387 -0.75 -8.25 -3.38
CA LEU A 387 -0.74 -8.98 -4.66
C LEU A 387 0.66 -9.06 -5.28
N GLY A 388 1.58 -8.12 -4.95
CA GLY A 388 2.99 -8.27 -5.29
C GLY A 388 3.63 -9.47 -4.57
N ALA A 389 3.25 -9.75 -3.32
CA ALA A 389 3.67 -10.97 -2.63
C ALA A 389 3.03 -12.22 -3.27
N VAL A 390 1.77 -12.15 -3.69
CA VAL A 390 1.13 -13.26 -4.42
C VAL A 390 1.85 -13.56 -5.73
N ALA A 391 2.05 -12.54 -6.58
CA ALA A 391 2.71 -12.67 -7.88
C ALA A 391 4.14 -13.21 -7.73
N ALA A 392 4.90 -12.68 -6.78
CA ALA A 392 6.21 -13.24 -6.44
C ALA A 392 6.12 -14.68 -5.90
N GLY A 393 5.05 -15.02 -5.18
CA GLY A 393 4.87 -16.31 -4.52
C GLY A 393 4.35 -17.46 -5.40
N VAL A 394 3.93 -17.18 -6.66
CA VAL A 394 3.34 -18.20 -7.56
C VAL A 394 4.30 -19.36 -7.80
N VAL A 395 5.52 -19.06 -8.26
CA VAL A 395 6.54 -20.08 -8.52
C VAL A 395 7.56 -20.08 -7.39
N THR A 396 7.64 -21.17 -6.62
CA THR A 396 8.57 -21.29 -5.49
C THR A 396 9.79 -22.17 -5.79
N ARG A 397 9.63 -23.19 -6.65
CA ARG A 397 10.68 -24.16 -7.05
C ARG A 397 10.47 -24.64 -8.49
N PRO A 398 11.53 -25.13 -9.18
CA PRO A 398 12.94 -25.05 -8.80
C PRO A 398 13.46 -23.59 -8.84
N ALA A 399 14.66 -23.35 -8.33
CA ALA A 399 15.20 -21.99 -8.19
C ALA A 399 15.32 -21.23 -9.52
N ALA A 400 15.65 -21.93 -10.61
CA ALA A 400 15.71 -21.36 -11.96
C ALA A 400 14.35 -20.85 -12.43
N ALA A 401 13.31 -21.69 -12.38
CA ALA A 401 11.93 -21.32 -12.74
C ALA A 401 11.41 -20.14 -11.91
N ARG A 402 11.69 -20.14 -10.59
CA ARG A 402 11.35 -19.00 -9.72
C ARG A 402 12.02 -17.70 -10.15
N ARG A 403 13.32 -17.75 -10.48
CA ARG A 403 14.06 -16.55 -10.93
C ARG A 403 13.55 -16.08 -12.29
N ALA A 404 13.31 -16.99 -13.23
CA ALA A 404 12.76 -16.67 -14.54
C ALA A 404 11.36 -16.05 -14.44
N TRP A 405 10.47 -16.64 -13.63
CA TRP A 405 9.15 -16.10 -13.36
C TRP A 405 9.21 -14.70 -12.77
N PHE A 406 9.97 -14.53 -11.67
CA PHE A 406 10.08 -13.22 -11.02
C PHE A 406 10.72 -12.17 -11.94
N GLY A 407 11.77 -12.54 -12.68
CA GLY A 407 12.39 -11.67 -13.68
C GLY A 407 11.42 -11.27 -14.79
N GLY A 408 10.64 -12.22 -15.31
CA GLY A 408 9.62 -11.96 -16.32
C GLY A 408 8.53 -11.00 -15.84
N VAL A 409 7.98 -11.23 -14.64
CA VAL A 409 6.98 -10.34 -14.03
C VAL A 409 7.57 -8.94 -13.79
N LEU A 410 8.79 -8.86 -13.25
CA LEU A 410 9.46 -7.59 -13.00
C LEU A 410 9.70 -6.81 -14.30
N THR A 411 10.24 -7.45 -15.33
CA THR A 411 10.46 -6.85 -16.65
C THR A 411 9.14 -6.40 -17.27
N LEU A 412 8.09 -7.23 -17.22
CA LEU A 412 6.77 -6.87 -17.71
C LEU A 412 6.24 -5.61 -17.00
N MET A 413 6.35 -5.54 -15.68
CA MET A 413 5.90 -4.37 -14.92
C MET A 413 6.68 -3.10 -15.32
N LEU A 414 8.00 -3.18 -15.49
CA LEU A 414 8.83 -2.04 -15.93
C LEU A 414 8.51 -1.60 -17.37
N VAL A 415 8.26 -2.53 -18.29
CA VAL A 415 7.83 -2.24 -19.66
C VAL A 415 6.46 -1.57 -19.65
N LEU A 416 5.51 -2.12 -18.90
CA LEU A 416 4.18 -1.51 -18.74
C LEU A 416 4.26 -0.13 -18.10
N GLN A 417 5.22 0.10 -17.20
CA GLN A 417 5.47 1.42 -16.63
C GLN A 417 5.96 2.42 -17.67
N ALA A 418 6.88 2.02 -18.55
CA ALA A 418 7.30 2.86 -19.67
C ALA A 418 6.16 3.17 -20.64
N VAL A 419 5.35 2.16 -20.98
CA VAL A 419 4.16 2.33 -21.84
C VAL A 419 3.16 3.27 -21.19
N TRP A 420 2.85 3.08 -19.90
CA TRP A 420 1.88 3.89 -19.19
C TRP A 420 2.33 5.36 -19.09
N VAL A 421 3.60 5.61 -18.76
CA VAL A 421 4.16 6.97 -18.76
C VAL A 421 4.04 7.60 -20.14
N TRP A 422 4.45 6.91 -21.20
CA TRP A 422 4.40 7.46 -22.55
C TRP A 422 2.98 7.77 -23.04
N GLN A 423 2.01 6.92 -22.69
CA GLN A 423 0.62 7.07 -23.16
C GLN A 423 -0.19 8.06 -22.33
N ILE A 424 -0.01 8.07 -21.00
CA ILE A 424 -0.88 8.80 -20.06
C ILE A 424 -0.25 10.11 -19.58
N TRP A 425 1.06 10.14 -19.32
CA TRP A 425 1.71 11.33 -18.78
C TRP A 425 2.01 12.38 -19.85
N ARG A 426 2.03 12.00 -21.12
CA ARG A 426 2.12 12.95 -22.22
C ARG A 426 0.73 13.45 -22.60
N LEU A 427 0.37 14.66 -22.17
CA LEU A 427 -0.87 15.30 -22.56
C LEU A 427 -0.85 15.59 -24.06
N ARG A 428 -1.79 14.97 -24.79
CA ARG A 428 -2.10 15.30 -26.18
C ARG A 428 -3.38 16.12 -26.20
N PRO A 429 -3.38 17.33 -26.81
CA PRO A 429 -4.59 18.13 -26.95
C PRO A 429 -5.74 17.29 -27.50
N GLY A 430 -6.92 17.37 -26.88
CA GLY A 430 -8.14 16.66 -27.30
C GLY A 430 -8.21 15.15 -27.01
N SER A 431 -7.19 14.54 -26.39
CA SER A 431 -7.17 13.08 -26.12
C SER A 431 -6.47 12.64 -24.83
N GLY A 432 -5.91 13.58 -24.05
CA GLY A 432 -5.24 13.28 -22.80
C GLY A 432 -6.23 13.07 -21.65
N TRP A 433 -6.00 12.02 -20.86
CA TRP A 433 -6.80 11.69 -19.68
C TRP A 433 -5.92 11.68 -18.42
N PRO A 434 -6.47 12.05 -17.25
CA PRO A 434 -5.68 12.11 -16.03
C PRO A 434 -5.13 10.74 -15.62
N PRO A 435 -3.87 10.64 -15.15
CA PRO A 435 -3.27 9.40 -14.70
C PRO A 435 -3.88 8.80 -13.43
#